data_AF-A0A6G0YL99-F1
#
_entry.id   AF-A0A6G0YL99-F1
#
_cell.length_a   1.000
_cell.length_b   1.000
_cell.length_c   1.000
_cell.angle_alpha   90.00
_cell.angle_beta   90.00
_cell.angle_gamma   90.00
#
_symmetry.space_group_name_H-M   'P 1'
#
loop_
_entity.id
_entity.type
_entity.pdbx_description
1 polymer ?
#
loop_
_entity_poly.entity_id
_entity_poly.type
_entity_poly.pdbx_seq_one_letter_code
_entity_poly.pdbx_strand_id
1 'polypeptide(L)'
;MSNSLDRFRIKKLEGRPLLLPIEEQMRSMKDYELLKAMKDIKRIFKNKPELRDACIEQLQTSIKSSKSTLNTSYIENYILKGNKINVLVTWNGSSDKIILNRLGITQFQVLNITCYDKYFDQNFFLKLEKFGNKQIIFETEIGTFNKNGRLLNLEETHRMVCSRKHKTDSLHDPRTDVKLTKCIFDYIVRIFGYQNLTKHYE
;
A
#
# COMPACT_ATOMS: atom_id res chain seq x y z
N MET A 1 -18.34 -23.56 10.21
CA MET A 1 -17.85 -23.45 8.81
C MET A 1 -17.46 -22.00 8.56
N SER A 2 -16.16 -21.70 8.42
CA SER A 2 -15.69 -20.35 8.08
C SER A 2 -15.88 -20.16 6.57
N ASN A 3 -16.64 -19.14 6.17
CA ASN A 3 -16.86 -18.83 4.76
C ASN A 3 -15.51 -18.63 4.06
N SER A 4 -15.21 -19.49 3.07
CA SER A 4 -13.98 -19.47 2.26
C SER A 4 -13.68 -18.12 1.60
N LEU A 5 -14.69 -17.24 1.49
CA LEU A 5 -14.58 -15.89 0.93
C LEU A 5 -14.08 -14.83 1.93
N ASP A 6 -14.26 -15.04 3.25
CA ASP A 6 -13.83 -14.05 4.27
C ASP A 6 -12.30 -13.89 4.31
N ARG A 7 -11.54 -14.88 3.84
CA ARG A 7 -10.09 -14.78 3.74
C ARG A 7 -9.61 -13.75 2.71
N PHE A 8 -10.45 -13.41 1.73
CA PHE A 8 -10.14 -12.45 0.67
C PHE A 8 -10.65 -11.04 0.97
N ARG A 9 -11.40 -10.87 2.08
CA ARG A 9 -11.88 -9.55 2.49
C ARG A 9 -10.70 -8.72 2.98
N ILE A 10 -10.52 -7.54 2.39
CA ILE A 10 -9.50 -6.57 2.80
C ILE A 10 -9.72 -6.20 4.26
N LYS A 11 -8.72 -6.49 5.10
CA LYS A 11 -8.72 -6.14 6.52
C LYS A 11 -7.88 -4.90 6.73
N LYS A 12 -8.47 -3.89 7.35
CA LYS A 12 -7.71 -2.75 7.89
C LYS A 12 -7.14 -3.16 9.24
N LEU A 13 -5.85 -2.93 9.41
CA LEU A 13 -5.18 -3.10 10.69
C LEU A 13 -5.62 -1.99 11.64
N GLU A 14 -5.94 -2.36 12.86
CA GLU A 14 -6.51 -1.48 13.88
C GLU A 14 -5.83 -1.75 15.22
N GLY A 15 -5.80 -0.74 16.07
CA GLY A 15 -5.13 -0.77 17.36
C GLY A 15 -4.25 0.44 17.53
N ARG A 16 -3.56 0.50 18.66
CA ARG A 16 -2.76 1.65 19.05
C ARG A 16 -1.65 1.95 18.02
N PRO A 17 -1.43 3.21 17.62
CA PRO A 17 -0.39 3.56 16.66
C PRO A 17 1.00 3.09 17.11
N LEU A 18 1.81 2.71 16.13
CA LEU A 18 3.16 2.21 16.33
C LEU A 18 4.17 3.33 16.14
N LEU A 19 5.15 3.40 17.03
CA LEU A 19 6.36 4.16 16.83
C LEU A 19 7.31 3.30 16.00
N LEU A 20 7.75 3.83 14.86
CA LEU A 20 8.74 3.19 13.97
C LEU A 20 10.04 3.99 13.98
N PRO A 21 10.83 3.95 15.07
CA PRO A 21 12.10 4.67 15.18
C PRO A 21 13.17 4.06 14.25
N ILE A 22 14.26 4.78 14.02
CA ILE A 22 15.38 4.30 13.18
C ILE A 22 16.30 3.37 13.98
N GLU A 23 16.58 3.71 15.25
CA GLU A 23 17.62 3.07 16.07
C GLU A 23 17.07 2.19 17.19
N GLU A 24 15.77 2.31 17.51
CA GLU A 24 15.11 1.54 18.56
C GLU A 24 14.21 0.45 17.96
N GLN A 25 13.79 -0.50 18.80
CA GLN A 25 12.75 -1.45 18.41
C GLN A 25 11.40 -0.74 18.23
N MET A 26 10.63 -1.23 17.26
CA MET A 26 9.24 -0.84 17.10
C MET A 26 8.45 -1.14 18.38
N ARG A 27 7.57 -0.21 18.77
CA ARG A 27 6.66 -0.37 19.91
C ARG A 27 5.41 0.48 19.72
N SER A 28 4.38 0.22 20.51
CA SER A 28 3.24 1.15 20.61
C SER A 28 3.69 2.53 21.08
N MET A 29 3.11 3.56 20.49
CA MET A 29 3.33 4.95 20.90
C MET A 29 2.79 5.18 22.32
N LYS A 30 3.46 5.99 23.13
CA LYS A 30 2.97 6.46 24.44
C LYS A 30 2.03 7.66 24.25
N ASP A 31 1.20 7.98 25.26
CA ASP A 31 0.18 9.02 25.11
C ASP A 31 0.77 10.40 24.80
N TYR A 32 1.89 10.78 25.43
CA TYR A 32 2.56 12.04 25.12
C TYR A 32 3.10 12.08 23.69
N GLU A 33 3.53 10.94 23.13
CA GLU A 33 4.02 10.83 21.75
C GLU A 33 2.87 11.00 20.76
N LEU A 34 1.70 10.42 21.07
CA LEU A 34 0.48 10.59 20.28
C LEU A 34 0.03 12.06 20.28
N LEU A 35 0.02 12.71 21.44
CA LEU A 35 -0.30 14.13 21.56
C LEU A 35 0.67 14.99 20.75
N LYS A 36 1.97 14.67 20.76
CA LYS A 36 2.98 15.33 19.95
C LYS A 36 2.73 15.13 18.46
N ALA A 37 2.46 13.89 18.02
CA ALA A 37 2.14 13.58 16.63
C ALA A 37 0.89 14.34 16.14
N MET A 38 -0.16 14.45 16.96
CA MET A 38 -1.35 15.25 16.63
C MET A 38 -1.02 16.73 16.45
N LYS A 39 -0.15 17.30 17.30
CA LYS A 39 0.32 18.70 17.16
C LYS A 39 1.13 18.87 15.88
N ASP A 40 2.00 17.91 15.57
CA ASP A 40 2.81 17.93 14.35
C ASP A 40 1.96 17.82 13.08
N ILE A 41 0.97 16.94 13.04
CA ILE A 41 -0.01 16.83 11.93
C ILE A 41 -0.73 18.17 11.72
N LYS A 42 -1.23 18.80 12.79
CA LYS A 42 -1.90 20.12 12.71
C LYS A 42 -0.99 21.19 12.13
N ARG A 43 0.30 21.17 12.50
CA ARG A 43 1.31 22.12 12.02
C ARG A 43 1.68 21.87 10.54
N ILE A 44 1.97 20.62 10.18
CA ILE A 44 2.39 20.22 8.82
C ILE A 44 1.26 20.49 7.82
N PHE A 45 0.04 20.10 8.15
CA PHE A 45 -1.12 20.24 7.28
C PHE A 45 -1.95 21.50 7.57
N LYS A 46 -1.32 22.55 8.12
CA LYS A 46 -1.98 23.83 8.46
C LYS A 46 -2.82 24.38 7.30
N ASN A 47 -2.30 24.29 6.08
CA ASN A 47 -2.91 24.83 4.86
C ASN A 47 -3.71 23.78 4.06
N LYS A 48 -3.90 22.57 4.59
CA LYS A 48 -4.64 21.47 3.94
C LYS A 48 -5.62 20.83 4.94
N PRO A 49 -6.72 21.53 5.30
CA PRO A 49 -7.60 21.13 6.39
C PRO A 49 -8.21 19.75 6.19
N GLU A 50 -8.62 19.39 4.97
CA GLU A 50 -9.18 18.06 4.66
C GLU A 50 -8.21 16.93 5.00
N LEU A 51 -6.95 17.04 4.57
CA LEU A 51 -5.90 16.06 4.89
C LEU A 51 -5.57 16.04 6.37
N ARG A 52 -5.50 17.22 6.99
CA ARG A 52 -5.23 17.36 8.42
C ARG A 52 -6.29 16.61 9.25
N ASP A 53 -7.55 16.87 8.95
CA ASP A 53 -8.67 16.36 9.72
C ASP A 53 -8.83 14.85 9.50
N ALA A 54 -8.67 14.37 8.26
CA ALA A 54 -8.62 12.94 7.96
C ALA A 54 -7.48 12.22 8.72
N CYS A 55 -6.26 12.79 8.76
CA CYS A 55 -5.14 12.20 9.50
C CYS A 55 -5.43 12.12 11.01
N ILE A 56 -5.98 13.19 11.59
CA ILE A 56 -6.33 13.24 13.02
C ILE A 56 -7.42 12.24 13.35
N GLU A 57 -8.47 12.15 12.51
CA GLU A 57 -9.57 11.20 12.69
C GLU A 57 -9.06 9.75 12.64
N GLN A 58 -8.19 9.42 11.69
CA GLN A 58 -7.57 8.09 11.61
C GLN A 58 -6.80 7.75 12.89
N LEU A 59 -6.01 8.70 13.42
CA LEU A 59 -5.24 8.51 14.64
C LEU A 59 -6.17 8.32 15.85
N GLN A 60 -7.21 9.15 15.99
CA GLN A 60 -8.18 9.05 17.08
C GLN A 60 -8.97 7.73 17.02
N THR A 61 -9.37 7.29 15.83
CA THR A 61 -10.05 6.03 15.62
C THR A 61 -9.16 4.85 16.00
N SER A 62 -7.88 4.91 15.64
CA SER A 62 -6.88 3.92 16.01
C SER A 62 -6.68 3.83 17.54
N ILE A 63 -6.67 4.97 18.25
CA ILE A 63 -6.57 5.01 19.72
C ILE A 63 -7.82 4.42 20.39
N LYS A 64 -9.01 4.69 19.86
CA LYS A 64 -10.29 4.21 20.40
C LYS A 64 -10.61 2.76 20.02
N SER A 65 -9.85 2.15 19.10
CA SER A 65 -10.14 0.80 18.64
C SER A 65 -9.92 -0.22 19.76
N SER A 66 -10.90 -1.09 19.96
CA SER A 66 -10.78 -2.26 20.84
C SER A 66 -10.01 -3.41 20.19
N LYS A 67 -9.69 -3.31 18.90
CA LYS A 67 -8.91 -4.33 18.18
C LYS A 67 -7.41 -4.06 18.36
N SER A 68 -6.63 -5.13 18.46
CA SER A 68 -5.16 -5.08 18.50
C SER A 68 -4.58 -5.93 17.36
N THR A 69 -4.87 -5.54 16.13
CA THR A 69 -4.37 -6.20 14.92
C THR A 69 -3.19 -5.45 14.29
N LEU A 70 -2.92 -4.22 14.73
CA LEU A 70 -1.76 -3.42 14.34
C LEU A 70 -0.55 -3.74 15.23
N ASN A 71 0.03 -4.93 15.04
CA ASN A 71 1.29 -5.35 15.67
C ASN A 71 2.02 -6.35 14.75
N THR A 72 3.34 -6.49 14.91
CA THR A 72 4.17 -7.33 14.04
C THR A 72 3.65 -8.75 13.95
N SER A 73 3.38 -9.41 15.09
CA SER A 73 2.97 -10.81 15.11
C SER A 73 1.66 -11.05 14.37
N TYR A 74 0.67 -10.15 14.51
CA TYR A 74 -0.58 -10.27 13.75
C TYR A 74 -0.33 -10.05 12.25
N ILE A 75 0.50 -9.08 11.88
CA ILE A 75 0.81 -8.77 10.47
C ILE A 75 1.53 -9.95 9.82
N GLU A 76 2.55 -10.51 10.45
CA GLU A 76 3.28 -11.67 9.95
C GLU A 76 2.38 -12.89 9.79
N ASN A 77 1.56 -13.20 10.80
CA ASN A 77 0.59 -14.29 10.73
C ASN A 77 -0.46 -14.07 9.64
N TYR A 78 -0.83 -12.82 9.38
CA TYR A 78 -1.74 -12.47 8.30
C TYR A 78 -1.12 -12.72 6.92
N ILE A 79 0.18 -12.42 6.75
CA ILE A 79 0.93 -12.65 5.51
C ILE A 79 1.17 -14.15 5.30
N LEU A 80 1.58 -14.88 6.35
CA LEU A 80 1.87 -16.33 6.31
C LEU A 80 0.64 -17.22 6.18
N LYS A 81 -0.54 -16.63 5.97
CA LYS A 81 -1.79 -17.37 6.01
C LYS A 81 -1.93 -18.31 4.80
N GLY A 82 -1.64 -19.59 5.02
CA GLY A 82 -1.82 -20.68 4.07
C GLY A 82 -0.50 -21.23 3.54
N ASN A 83 -0.56 -22.39 2.88
CA ASN A 83 0.63 -23.13 2.42
C ASN A 83 1.06 -22.70 1.01
N LYS A 84 1.25 -21.41 0.78
CA LYS A 84 1.67 -20.86 -0.53
C LYS A 84 2.82 -19.89 -0.37
N ILE A 85 3.50 -19.60 -1.48
CA ILE A 85 4.47 -18.51 -1.56
C ILE A 85 3.72 -17.19 -1.35
N ASN A 86 4.13 -16.46 -0.33
CA ASN A 86 3.51 -15.18 0.04
C ASN A 86 4.35 -14.03 -0.52
N VAL A 87 3.70 -13.16 -1.29
CA VAL A 87 4.31 -12.02 -1.96
C VAL A 87 3.54 -10.76 -1.56
N LEU A 88 4.27 -9.71 -1.21
CA LEU A 88 3.71 -8.40 -0.96
C LEU A 88 3.73 -7.58 -2.24
N VAL A 89 2.64 -6.89 -2.56
CA VAL A 89 2.54 -6.03 -3.74
C VAL A 89 2.26 -4.60 -3.28
N THR A 90 3.11 -3.67 -3.67
CA THR A 90 3.03 -2.25 -3.28
C THR A 90 2.86 -1.36 -4.50
N TRP A 91 2.20 -0.22 -4.33
CA TRP A 91 2.15 0.85 -5.31
C TRP A 91 3.12 1.97 -4.91
N ASN A 92 4.13 2.26 -5.74
CA ASN A 92 5.18 3.24 -5.41
C ASN A 92 5.73 3.07 -3.98
N GLY A 93 6.02 1.83 -3.59
CA GLY A 93 6.11 1.42 -2.18
C GLY A 93 7.40 1.76 -1.43
N SER A 94 8.05 2.89 -1.73
CA SER A 94 9.27 3.30 -1.01
C SER A 94 9.02 3.46 0.48
N SER A 95 7.92 4.13 0.84
CA SER A 95 7.46 4.26 2.23
C SER A 95 7.09 2.90 2.83
N ASP A 96 6.37 2.04 2.07
CA ASP A 96 5.99 0.70 2.52
C ASP A 96 7.20 -0.18 2.85
N LYS A 97 8.25 -0.14 2.02
CA LYS A 97 9.51 -0.86 2.31
C LYS A 97 10.15 -0.38 3.60
N ILE A 98 10.18 0.94 3.84
CA ILE A 98 10.73 1.50 5.08
C ILE A 98 9.92 1.00 6.28
N ILE A 99 8.59 1.00 6.17
CA ILE A 99 7.70 0.50 7.22
C ILE A 99 7.96 -0.99 7.49
N LEU A 100 7.97 -1.82 6.44
CA LEU A 100 8.23 -3.26 6.55
C LEU A 100 9.59 -3.55 7.22
N ASN A 101 10.65 -2.86 6.79
CA ASN A 101 11.97 -2.98 7.40
C ASN A 101 11.95 -2.62 8.90
N ARG A 102 11.29 -1.51 9.27
CA ARG A 102 11.18 -1.09 10.68
C ARG A 102 10.28 -1.99 11.52
N LEU A 103 9.36 -2.70 10.90
CA LEU A 103 8.56 -3.74 11.55
C LEU A 103 9.35 -5.06 11.72
N GLY A 104 10.55 -5.18 11.15
CA GLY A 104 11.32 -6.43 11.10
C GLY A 104 10.82 -7.43 10.05
N ILE A 105 9.90 -7.01 9.18
CA ILE A 105 9.25 -7.87 8.19
C ILE A 105 10.03 -7.79 6.86
N THR A 106 11.11 -8.54 6.76
CA THR A 106 12.05 -8.50 5.61
C THR A 106 12.14 -9.81 4.84
N GLN A 107 11.53 -10.88 5.35
CA GLN A 107 11.57 -12.24 4.81
C GLN A 107 10.72 -12.43 3.55
N PHE A 108 9.77 -11.53 3.28
CA PHE A 108 8.85 -11.66 2.15
C PHE A 108 9.38 -10.95 0.90
N GLN A 109 9.16 -11.56 -0.26
CA GLN A 109 9.40 -10.88 -1.52
C GLN A 109 8.39 -9.75 -1.71
N VAL A 110 8.89 -8.57 -2.06
CA VAL A 110 8.08 -7.39 -2.33
C VAL A 110 8.15 -7.07 -3.83
N LEU A 111 7.00 -7.02 -4.46
CA LEU A 111 6.80 -6.49 -5.80
C LEU A 111 6.34 -5.04 -5.71
N ASN A 112 6.90 -4.20 -6.56
CA ASN A 112 6.52 -2.80 -6.68
C ASN A 112 5.88 -2.55 -8.04
N ILE A 113 4.72 -1.92 -8.02
CA ILE A 113 4.08 -1.38 -9.20
C ILE A 113 4.36 0.12 -9.24
N THR A 114 4.79 0.62 -10.39
CA THR A 114 4.96 2.05 -10.66
C THR A 114 4.36 2.38 -12.02
N CYS A 115 3.84 3.58 -12.20
CA CYS A 115 3.42 4.05 -13.51
C CYS A 115 4.08 5.38 -13.84
N TYR A 116 4.76 5.44 -14.98
CA TYR A 116 5.60 6.57 -15.31
C TYR A 116 5.64 6.88 -16.81
N ASP A 117 5.81 8.16 -17.13
CA ASP A 117 6.11 8.66 -18.46
C ASP A 117 7.59 8.42 -18.77
N LYS A 118 7.83 7.44 -19.63
CA LYS A 118 9.16 6.96 -19.98
C LYS A 118 9.85 7.89 -20.98
N TYR A 119 9.10 8.44 -21.94
CA TYR A 119 9.63 9.18 -23.10
C TYR A 119 9.36 10.68 -23.07
N PHE A 120 8.74 11.20 -22.01
CA PHE A 120 8.38 12.61 -21.83
C PHE A 120 7.37 13.11 -22.88
N ASP A 121 6.52 12.21 -23.35
CA ASP A 121 5.52 12.43 -24.39
C ASP A 121 4.09 12.27 -23.85
N GLN A 122 3.92 12.28 -22.52
CA GLN A 122 2.66 12.01 -21.82
C GLN A 122 2.13 10.60 -22.06
N ASN A 123 2.95 9.67 -22.59
CA ASN A 123 2.61 8.27 -22.73
C ASN A 123 3.15 7.46 -21.55
N PHE A 124 2.25 6.78 -20.84
CA PHE A 124 2.56 6.17 -19.56
C PHE A 124 2.77 4.66 -19.67
N PHE A 125 3.77 4.19 -18.93
CA PHE A 125 4.13 2.79 -18.82
C PHE A 125 3.88 2.29 -17.41
N LEU A 126 3.17 1.19 -17.31
CA LEU A 126 2.98 0.44 -16.08
C LEU A 126 4.10 -0.58 -15.96
N LYS A 127 4.81 -0.55 -14.83
CA LYS A 127 5.97 -1.40 -14.55
C LYS A 127 5.78 -2.17 -13.24
N LEU A 128 6.07 -3.46 -13.28
CA LEU A 128 6.16 -4.36 -12.14
C LEU A 128 7.63 -4.77 -11.94
N GLU A 129 8.19 -4.49 -10.78
CA GLU A 129 9.58 -4.81 -10.44
C GLU A 129 9.72 -5.52 -9.09
N LYS A 130 10.76 -6.33 -8.92
CA LYS A 130 11.19 -6.82 -7.61
C LYS A 130 11.80 -5.66 -6.83
N PHE A 131 11.27 -5.35 -5.64
CA PHE A 131 11.72 -4.19 -4.87
C PHE A 131 13.18 -4.34 -4.42
N GLY A 132 13.60 -5.55 -4.06
CA GLY A 132 14.93 -5.83 -3.49
C GLY A 132 16.09 -5.52 -4.43
N ASN A 133 16.03 -6.01 -5.67
CA ASN A 133 17.12 -5.93 -6.66
C ASN A 133 16.78 -5.06 -7.88
N LYS A 134 15.59 -4.44 -7.91
CA LYS A 134 15.10 -3.60 -9.02
C LYS A 134 14.97 -4.34 -10.36
N GLN A 135 14.92 -5.66 -10.34
CA GLN A 135 14.66 -6.46 -11.53
C GLN A 135 13.24 -6.16 -12.05
N ILE A 136 13.15 -5.67 -13.29
CA ILE A 136 11.88 -5.49 -13.99
C ILE A 136 11.34 -6.87 -14.37
N ILE A 137 10.11 -7.17 -13.93
CA ILE A 137 9.38 -8.40 -14.27
C ILE A 137 8.53 -8.16 -15.50
N PHE A 138 7.85 -7.02 -15.55
CA PHE A 138 6.92 -6.68 -16.61
C PHE A 138 6.85 -5.16 -16.79
N GLU A 139 6.71 -4.73 -18.04
CA GLU A 139 6.45 -3.34 -18.39
C GLU A 139 5.53 -3.30 -19.62
N THR A 140 4.50 -2.47 -19.59
CA THR A 140 3.58 -2.27 -20.72
C THR A 140 3.15 -0.81 -20.81
N GLU A 141 2.93 -0.35 -22.03
CA GLU A 141 2.24 0.91 -22.29
C GLU A 141 0.77 0.80 -21.84
N ILE A 142 0.24 1.86 -21.22
CA ILE A 142 -1.18 1.97 -20.83
C ILE A 142 -1.89 3.17 -21.49
N GLY A 143 -1.16 3.96 -22.27
CA GLY A 143 -1.68 5.06 -23.08
C GLY A 143 -1.33 6.45 -22.54
N THR A 144 -2.00 7.46 -23.11
CA THR A 144 -1.69 8.86 -22.83
C THR A 144 -2.54 9.45 -21.71
N PHE A 145 -1.93 10.30 -20.88
CA PHE A 145 -2.63 11.02 -19.82
C PHE A 145 -2.07 12.43 -19.66
N ASN A 146 -2.87 13.45 -19.89
CA ASN A 146 -2.37 14.83 -19.78
C ASN A 146 -2.18 15.23 -18.32
N LYS A 147 -0.93 15.36 -17.87
CA LYS A 147 -0.62 15.94 -16.57
C LYS A 147 0.73 16.65 -16.53
N ASN A 148 0.87 17.50 -15.52
CA ASN A 148 2.17 18.03 -15.14
C ASN A 148 2.87 17.00 -14.24
N GLY A 149 3.87 16.31 -14.80
CA GLY A 149 4.75 15.40 -14.07
C GLY A 149 4.80 13.98 -14.65
N ARG A 150 5.85 13.24 -14.28
CA ARG A 150 6.19 11.96 -14.90
C ARG A 150 5.58 10.73 -14.26
N LEU A 151 4.90 10.85 -13.12
CA LEU A 151 4.35 9.71 -12.38
C LEU A 151 2.85 9.84 -12.29
N LEU A 152 2.11 8.81 -12.66
CA LEU A 152 0.69 8.74 -12.31
C LEU A 152 0.54 8.32 -10.85
N ASN A 153 -0.43 8.90 -10.17
CA ASN A 153 -0.85 8.41 -8.87
C ASN A 153 -1.72 7.15 -9.03
N LEU A 154 -2.06 6.52 -7.91
CA LEU A 154 -2.79 5.25 -7.90
C LEU A 154 -4.16 5.35 -8.60
N GLU A 155 -4.87 6.44 -8.35
CA GLU A 155 -6.20 6.66 -8.90
C GLU A 155 -6.15 6.99 -10.40
N GLU A 156 -5.23 7.87 -10.82
CA GLU A 156 -5.00 8.19 -12.23
C GLU A 156 -4.67 6.93 -13.03
N THR A 157 -3.75 6.11 -12.53
CA THR A 157 -3.37 4.84 -13.18
C THR A 157 -4.55 3.88 -13.23
N HIS A 158 -5.28 3.74 -12.13
CA HIS A 158 -6.45 2.87 -12.07
C HIS A 158 -7.50 3.24 -13.12
N ARG A 159 -7.78 4.54 -13.30
CA ARG A 159 -8.74 5.04 -14.30
C ARG A 159 -8.33 4.68 -15.73
N MET A 160 -7.04 4.57 -16.02
CA MET A 160 -6.55 4.19 -17.36
C MET A 160 -6.72 2.69 -17.65
N VAL A 161 -6.61 1.84 -16.62
CA VAL A 161 -6.63 0.37 -16.81
C VAL A 161 -7.96 -0.28 -16.41
N CYS A 162 -8.86 0.44 -15.75
CA CYS A 162 -10.14 -0.07 -15.29
C CYS A 162 -11.27 0.98 -15.43
N SER A 163 -12.32 0.62 -16.17
CA SER A 163 -13.52 1.46 -16.35
C SER A 163 -14.54 1.37 -15.21
N ARG A 164 -14.35 0.46 -14.25
CA ARG A 164 -15.28 0.26 -13.14
C ARG A 164 -15.04 1.29 -12.05
N LYS A 165 -16.12 1.93 -11.58
CA LYS A 165 -16.07 2.74 -10.35
C LYS A 165 -16.02 1.80 -9.15
N HIS A 166 -14.89 1.77 -8.46
CA HIS A 166 -14.79 1.09 -7.17
C HIS A 166 -15.32 2.04 -6.09
N LYS A 167 -16.27 1.56 -5.27
CA LYS A 167 -16.83 2.36 -4.17
C LYS A 167 -15.70 2.72 -3.19
N THR A 168 -15.48 4.01 -3.02
CA THR A 168 -14.56 4.60 -2.03
C THR A 168 -15.38 4.91 -0.79
N ASP A 169 -15.02 4.28 0.34
CA ASP A 169 -15.81 4.39 1.57
C ASP A 169 -15.44 5.65 2.39
N SER A 170 -14.24 6.22 2.18
CA SER A 170 -13.85 7.56 2.63
C SER A 170 -12.65 8.10 1.82
N LEU A 171 -12.43 9.41 1.86
CA LEU A 171 -11.17 10.02 1.43
C LEU A 171 -10.03 9.40 2.26
N HIS A 172 -8.98 8.92 1.61
CA HIS A 172 -7.77 8.37 2.26
C HIS A 172 -7.95 7.10 3.13
N ASP A 173 -8.95 6.24 2.85
CA ASP A 173 -9.00 4.91 3.48
C ASP A 173 -7.96 3.96 2.86
N PRO A 174 -7.01 3.39 3.62
CA PRO A 174 -6.03 2.43 3.10
C PRO A 174 -6.67 1.19 2.45
N ARG A 175 -7.93 0.86 2.79
CA ARG A 175 -8.65 -0.23 2.10
C ARG A 175 -8.89 0.11 0.62
N THR A 176 -9.14 1.37 0.30
CA THR A 176 -9.32 1.84 -1.08
C THR A 176 -8.02 1.64 -1.85
N ASP A 177 -6.88 2.03 -1.27
CA ASP A 177 -5.58 1.87 -1.92
C ASP A 177 -5.26 0.40 -2.22
N VAL A 178 -5.57 -0.51 -1.29
CA VAL A 178 -5.44 -1.95 -1.51
C VAL A 178 -6.37 -2.44 -2.62
N LYS A 179 -7.62 -1.97 -2.68
CA LYS A 179 -8.56 -2.33 -3.77
C LYS A 179 -8.03 -1.89 -5.14
N LEU A 180 -7.56 -0.64 -5.25
CA LEU A 180 -7.06 -0.09 -6.52
C LEU A 180 -5.76 -0.77 -6.95
N THR A 181 -4.82 -0.97 -6.01
CA THR A 181 -3.55 -1.68 -6.26
C THR A 181 -3.81 -3.10 -6.74
N LYS A 182 -4.74 -3.82 -6.08
CA LYS A 182 -5.15 -5.16 -6.52
C LYS A 182 -5.72 -5.14 -7.94
N CYS A 183 -6.56 -4.16 -8.26
CA CYS A 183 -7.16 -4.06 -9.59
C CYS A 183 -6.10 -3.85 -10.70
N ILE A 184 -5.10 -2.99 -10.43
CA ILE A 184 -3.98 -2.76 -11.35
C ILE A 184 -3.11 -4.01 -11.47
N PHE A 185 -2.84 -4.70 -10.35
CA PHE A 185 -2.11 -5.96 -10.36
C PHE A 185 -2.84 -7.06 -11.15
N ASP A 186 -4.15 -7.19 -10.98
CA ASP A 186 -4.98 -8.12 -11.74
C ASP A 186 -4.93 -7.80 -13.26
N TYR A 187 -4.89 -6.52 -13.64
CA TYR A 187 -4.69 -6.09 -15.03
C TYR A 187 -3.32 -6.54 -15.56
N ILE A 188 -2.24 -6.34 -14.81
CA ILE A 188 -0.90 -6.82 -15.17
C ILE A 188 -0.91 -8.34 -15.36
N VAL A 189 -1.48 -9.10 -14.43
CA VAL A 189 -1.51 -10.57 -14.49
C VAL A 189 -2.31 -11.08 -15.69
N ARG A 190 -3.37 -10.38 -16.11
CA ARG A 190 -4.13 -10.73 -17.31
C ARG A 190 -3.32 -10.60 -18.60
N ILE A 191 -2.45 -9.59 -18.69
CA ILE A 191 -1.62 -9.34 -19.87
C ILE A 191 -0.36 -10.20 -19.83
N PHE A 192 0.35 -10.19 -18.70
CA PHE A 192 1.62 -10.89 -18.54
C PHE A 192 1.45 -12.41 -18.46
N GLY A 193 0.31 -12.87 -17.93
CA GLY A 193 0.02 -14.28 -17.68
C GLY A 193 0.59 -14.75 -16.33
N TYR A 194 -0.26 -15.40 -15.53
CA TYR A 194 0.11 -15.89 -14.20
C TYR A 194 1.32 -16.86 -14.22
N GLN A 195 1.41 -17.72 -15.23
CA GLN A 195 2.51 -18.68 -15.38
C GLN A 195 3.87 -17.99 -15.60
N ASN A 196 3.90 -16.82 -16.24
CA ASN A 196 5.15 -16.08 -16.40
C ASN A 196 5.57 -15.42 -15.08
N LEU A 197 4.60 -14.99 -14.27
CA LEU A 197 4.88 -14.46 -12.94
C LEU A 197 5.47 -15.53 -12.01
N THR A 198 4.95 -16.77 -12.03
CA THR A 198 5.42 -17.83 -11.11
C THR A 198 6.86 -18.25 -11.34
N LYS A 199 7.36 -18.20 -12.58
CA LYS A 199 8.78 -18.47 -12.93
C LYS A 199 9.79 -17.60 -12.18
N HIS A 200 9.36 -16.48 -11.59
CA HIS A 200 10.22 -15.63 -10.78
C HIS A 200 10.35 -16.09 -9.31
N TYR A 201 9.66 -17.18 -8.94
CA TYR A 201 9.54 -17.73 -7.58
C TYR A 201 9.76 -19.25 -7.51
N GLU A 202 9.99 -19.89 -8.65
CA GLU A 202 10.48 -21.28 -8.78
C GLU A 202 12.01 -21.28 -8.63
#